data_AF-A0A0Q0EJ52-F1
#
_entry.id   AF-A0A0Q0EJ52-F1
#
_cell.length_a   1.000
_cell.length_b   1.000
_cell.length_c   1.000
_cell.angle_alpha   90.00
_cell.angle_beta   90.00
_cell.angle_gamma   90.00
#
_symmetry.space_group_name_H-M   'P 1'
#
loop_
_entity.id
_entity.type
_entity.pdbx_description
1 polymer ?
#
loop_
_entity_poly.entity_id
_entity_poly.type
_entity_poly.pdbx_seq_one_letter_code
_entity_poly.pdbx_strand_id
1 'polypeptide(L)' 'MTTIAYKDGVIAYDSRTTGGTTISDDDSGKLQTVDGVQFICTGCACDFDALIAGYIGTVASS' A
#
# COMPACT_ATOMS: atom_id res chain seq x y z
N MET A 1 -11.38 -4.08 0.81
CA MET A 1 -10.45 -3.13 1.46
C MET A 1 -11.23 -2.26 2.44
N THR A 2 -10.65 -2.04 3.61
CA THR A 2 -11.12 -1.08 4.62
C THR A 2 -9.89 -0.40 5.23
N THR A 3 -9.87 0.93 5.24
CA THR A 3 -8.78 1.74 5.82
C THR A 3 -9.37 2.90 6.62
N ILE A 4 -8.86 3.13 7.83
CA ILE A 4 -9.26 4.22 8.72
C ILE A 4 -7.99 4.89 9.24
N ALA A 5 -7.84 6.19 8.96
CA ALA A 5 -6.75 7.00 9.50
C ALA A 5 -7.29 7.94 10.58
N TYR A 6 -6.65 7.91 11.74
CA TYR A 6 -6.96 8.78 12.87
C TYR A 6 -6.00 9.97 12.91
N LYS A 7 -6.44 11.08 13.51
CA LYS A 7 -5.66 12.33 13.61
C LYS A 7 -4.29 12.13 14.29
N ASP A 8 -4.19 11.16 15.20
CA ASP A 8 -2.99 10.90 16.00
C ASP A 8 -2.01 9.93 15.31
N GLY A 9 -2.10 9.79 13.99
CA GLY A 9 -1.19 8.97 13.19
C GLY A 9 -1.46 7.46 13.24
N VAL A 10 -2.50 7.02 13.94
CA VAL A 10 -2.94 5.62 13.90
C VAL A 10 -3.62 5.36 12.57
N ILE A 11 -3.21 4.28 11.89
CA ILE A 11 -3.85 3.80 10.67
C ILE A 11 -4.24 2.34 10.87
N ALA A 12 -5.53 2.05 10.79
CA ALA A 12 -6.06 0.70 10.75
C ALA A 12 -6.41 0.33 9.31
N TYR A 13 -6.05 -0.88 8.89
CA TYR A 13 -6.32 -1.40 7.55
C TYR A 13 -6.59 -2.91 7.60
N ASP A 14 -7.33 -3.42 6.62
CA ASP A 14 -7.57 -4.87 6.45
C ASP A 14 -6.36 -5.59 5.82
N SER A 15 -6.27 -6.90 6.00
CA SER A 15 -5.19 -7.76 5.45
C SER A 15 -5.59 -8.54 4.19
N ARG A 16 -6.81 -8.36 3.66
CA ARG A 16 -7.31 -9.16 2.54
C ARG A 16 -7.01 -8.54 1.17
N THR A 17 -6.50 -9.34 0.25
CA THR A 17 -6.38 -9.05 -1.18
C THR A 17 -7.25 -10.01 -1.98
N THR A 18 -7.97 -9.48 -2.97
CA THR A 18 -8.91 -10.26 -3.79
C THR A 18 -8.64 -10.06 -5.28
N GLY A 19 -8.68 -11.14 -6.05
CA GLY A 19 -8.80 -11.12 -7.50
C GLY A 19 -10.26 -11.35 -7.89
N GLY A 20 -10.99 -10.28 -8.21
CA GLY A 20 -12.44 -10.36 -8.42
C GLY A 20 -13.16 -10.83 -7.15
N THR A 21 -13.77 -12.01 -7.20
CA THR A 21 -14.51 -12.62 -6.08
C THR A 21 -13.70 -13.63 -5.27
N THR A 22 -12.45 -13.89 -5.66
CA THR A 22 -11.58 -14.88 -4.99
C THR A 22 -10.58 -14.17 -4.10
N ILE A 23 -10.44 -14.64 -2.86
CA ILE A 23 -9.36 -14.20 -1.97
C ILE A 23 -8.05 -14.78 -2.48
N SER A 24 -7.12 -13.91 -2.85
CA SER A 24 -5.78 -14.33 -3.29
C SER A 24 -4.80 -14.38 -2.13
N ASP A 25 -5.02 -13.54 -1.11
CA ASP A 25 -4.24 -13.47 0.12
C ASP A 25 -5.14 -12.91 1.23
N ASP A 26 -5.12 -13.50 2.42
CA ASP A 26 -5.93 -13.07 3.57
C ASP A 26 -5.06 -12.47 4.70
N ASP A 27 -3.72 -12.49 4.56
CA ASP A 27 -2.75 -11.95 5.52
C ASP A 27 -1.71 -11.03 4.84
N SER A 28 -2.21 -10.13 4.01
CA SER A 28 -1.41 -9.22 3.20
C SER A 28 -1.08 -7.92 3.94
N GLY A 29 0.20 -7.64 4.15
CA GLY A 29 0.68 -6.38 4.73
C GLY A 29 0.58 -5.22 3.73
N LYS A 30 -0.30 -4.25 4.00
CA LYS A 30 -0.57 -3.12 3.07
C LYS A 30 0.10 -1.80 3.44
N LEU A 31 0.66 -1.72 4.63
CA LEU A 31 1.48 -0.60 5.07
C LEU A 31 2.94 -0.90 4.72
N GLN A 32 3.52 -0.06 3.88
CA GLN A 32 4.95 -0.09 3.58
C GLN A 32 5.63 1.13 4.19
N THR A 33 6.82 0.95 4.75
CA THR A 33 7.64 2.05 5.25
C THR A 33 8.90 2.14 4.41
N VAL A 34 9.08 3.26 3.70
CA VAL A 34 10.22 3.52 2.82
C VAL A 34 10.77 4.90 3.14
N ASP A 35 12.07 4.99 3.42
CA ASP A 35 12.77 6.24 3.79
C ASP A 35 12.07 7.04 4.91
N GLY A 36 11.49 6.33 5.88
CA GLY A 36 10.76 6.92 7.01
C GLY A 36 9.35 7.41 6.68
N VAL A 37 8.90 7.27 5.43
CA VAL A 37 7.54 7.59 4.99
C VAL A 37 6.68 6.34 4.99
N GLN A 38 5.47 6.47 5.53
CA GLN A 38 4.48 5.40 5.57
C GLN A 38 3.51 5.51 4.39
N PHE A 39 3.43 4.44 3.60
CA PHE A 39 2.53 4.30 2.45
C PHE A 39 1.49 3.23 2.75
N ILE A 40 0.21 3.60 2.67
CA ILE A 40 -0.88 2.62 2.65
C ILE A 40 -1.22 2.30 1.20
N CYS A 41 -0.84 1.11 0.76
CA CYS A 41 -0.94 0.71 -0.63
C CYS A 41 -2.29 0.05 -0.91
N THR A 42 -3.03 0.60 -1.88
CA THR A 42 -4.38 0.17 -2.25
C THR A 42 -4.50 0.11 -3.77
N GLY A 43 -5.27 -0.84 -4.33
CA GLY A 43 -5.42 -1.00 -5.78
C GLY A 43 -4.57 -2.14 -6.35
N CYS A 44 -3.96 -1.98 -7.54
CA CYS A 44 -3.09 -3.02 -8.10
C CYS A 44 -1.80 -3.11 -7.30
N ALA A 45 -1.56 -4.27 -6.68
CA ALA A 45 -0.31 -4.52 -5.97
C ALA A 45 0.93 -4.38 -6.85
N CYS A 46 0.76 -4.62 -8.16
CA CYS A 46 1.80 -4.51 -9.16
C CYS A 46 2.37 -3.09 -9.32
N ASP A 47 1.58 -2.05 -9.02
CA ASP A 47 1.95 -0.67 -9.27
C ASP A 47 2.64 -0.02 -8.05
N PHE A 48 2.60 -0.67 -6.87
CA PHE A 48 2.99 -0.04 -5.61
C PHE A 48 4.44 0.43 -5.61
N ASP A 49 5.38 -0.42 -6.04
CA ASP A 49 6.80 -0.08 -6.05
C ASP A 49 7.09 1.10 -6.99
N ALA A 50 6.45 1.14 -8.16
CA ALA A 50 6.61 2.23 -9.12
C ALA A 50 6.04 3.55 -8.60
N LEU A 51 4.89 3.50 -7.93
CA LEU A 51 4.26 4.68 -7.32
C LEU A 51 5.07 5.22 -6.14
N ILE A 52 5.60 4.33 -5.29
CA ILE A 52 6.48 4.71 -4.17
C ILE A 52 7.78 5.31 -4.71
N ALA A 53 8.42 4.69 -5.70
CA ALA A 53 9.61 5.25 -6.35
C ALA A 53 9.33 6.62 -6.98
N GLY A 54 8.13 6.80 -7.56
CA GLY A 54 7.59 8.08 -8.03
C GLY A 54 7.61 9.16 -6.97
N TYR A 55 7.06 8.84 -5.79
CA TYR A 55 6.97 9.78 -4.68
C TYR A 55 8.35 10.15 -4.10
N ILE A 56 9.24 9.16 -3.92
CA ILE A 56 10.59 9.39 -3.37
C ILE A 56 11.50 10.09 -4.40
N GLY A 57 11.15 10.06 -5.68
CA GLY A 57 11.94 10.66 -6.77
C GLY A 57 13.07 9.75 -7.25
N THR A 58 12.95 8.43 -7.05
CA THR A 58 13.93 7.42 -7.50
C THR A 58 13.59 6.79 -8.83
N VAL A 59 12.49 7.22 -9.47
CA VAL A 59 12.17 6.77 -10.84
C VAL A 59 13.36 7.08 -11.73
N ALA A 60 13.91 6.04 -12.39
CA ALA A 60 14.92 6.26 -13.41
C ALA A 60 14.32 7.20 -14.46
N SER A 61 14.91 8.39 -14.61
CA SER A 61 14.53 9.29 -15.71
C SER A 61 14.81 8.55 -17.01
N SER A 62 13.77 8.36 -17.82
CA SER A 62 13.86 7.85 -19.18
C SER A 62 14.55 8.84 -20.10
#